data_AF-A0AAQ3SJ30-F1
#
_entry.id   AF-A0AAQ3SJ30-F1
#
_cell.length_a   1.000
_cell.length_b   1.000
_cell.length_c   1.000
_cell.angle_alpha   90.00
_cell.angle_beta   90.00
_cell.angle_gamma   90.00
#
_symmetry.space_group_name_H-M   'P 1'
#
loop_
_entity.id
_entity.type
_entity.pdbx_description
1 polymer ?
#
loop_
_entity_poly.entity_id
_entity_poly.type
_entity_poly.pdbx_seq_one_letter_code
_entity_poly.pdbx_strand_id
1 'polypeptide(L)'
;MTDSPLGELAFLRHTGTVAEYTDRFLALACRDEDLSDPQQVQLYLAGLQNPLKLDVSLRKPKSLNEAIMFARAYGQRLLLPSTESVSNWHTVPRVPQATAAAASPEGELSASMPRRRLSPAKMQQRRQAGLCYNCDEKFVPGHRCKRIFVLEVVPDDDDDQAIKCIGAAG
;
A
#
# COMPACT_ATOMS: atom_id res chain seq x y z
N MET A 1 7.75 10.29 -38.40
CA MET A 1 8.90 9.54 -37.88
C MET A 1 10.01 10.55 -37.70
N THR A 2 10.54 10.70 -36.49
CA THR A 2 11.65 11.61 -36.22
C THR A 2 12.93 10.82 -36.44
N ASP A 3 13.65 11.05 -37.55
CA ASP A 3 14.96 10.45 -37.87
C ASP A 3 16.11 10.98 -36.97
N SER A 4 15.79 11.41 -35.75
CA SER A 4 16.75 11.99 -34.81
C SER A 4 16.79 11.14 -33.52
N PRO A 5 17.99 10.81 -33.01
CA PRO A 5 18.14 10.01 -31.78
C PRO A 5 17.43 10.65 -30.58
N LEU A 6 17.40 11.97 -30.52
CA LEU A 6 16.64 12.73 -29.52
C LEU A 6 15.13 12.45 -29.59
N GLY A 7 14.58 12.37 -30.80
CA GLY A 7 13.18 12.03 -31.02
C GLY A 7 12.88 10.59 -30.58
N GLU A 8 13.75 9.64 -30.91
CA GLU A 8 13.64 8.25 -30.47
C GLU A 8 13.70 8.14 -28.94
N LEU A 9 14.62 8.85 -28.28
CA LEU A 9 14.70 8.93 -26.81
C LEU A 9 13.43 9.53 -26.20
N ALA A 10 12.87 10.58 -26.80
CA ALA A 10 11.67 11.24 -26.31
C ALA A 10 10.44 10.30 -26.34
N PHE A 11 10.38 9.37 -27.29
CA PHE A 11 9.30 8.40 -27.39
C PHE A 11 9.62 7.05 -26.72
N LEU A 12 10.87 6.80 -26.33
CA LEU A 12 11.27 5.55 -25.69
C LEU A 12 10.47 5.28 -24.42
N ARG A 13 9.78 4.14 -24.37
CA ARG A 13 9.01 3.69 -23.19
C ARG A 13 9.62 2.42 -22.60
N HIS A 14 9.55 2.29 -21.28
CA HIS A 14 9.88 1.07 -20.55
C HIS A 14 8.73 0.04 -20.63
N THR A 15 8.79 -0.93 -21.52
CA THR A 15 7.72 -1.93 -21.78
C THR A 15 8.04 -3.35 -21.30
N GLY A 16 9.09 -3.55 -20.51
CA GLY A 16 9.58 -4.86 -20.10
C GLY A 16 10.36 -4.79 -18.79
N THR A 17 11.60 -5.29 -18.79
CA THR A 17 12.48 -5.13 -17.63
C THR A 17 13.18 -3.77 -17.65
N VAL A 18 13.56 -3.27 -16.47
CA VAL A 18 14.33 -2.02 -16.36
C VAL A 18 15.68 -2.15 -17.07
N ALA A 19 16.30 -3.34 -17.03
CA ALA A 19 17.58 -3.59 -17.66
C ALA A 19 17.52 -3.41 -19.19
N GLU A 20 16.51 -4.01 -19.85
CA GLU A 20 16.31 -3.88 -21.30
C GLU A 20 16.02 -2.43 -21.71
N TYR A 21 15.24 -1.71 -20.90
CA TYR A 21 15.00 -0.30 -21.15
C TYR A 21 16.26 0.55 -20.97
N THR A 22 17.05 0.30 -19.93
CA THR A 22 18.33 0.99 -19.71
C THR A 22 19.29 0.77 -20.88
N ASP A 23 19.43 -0.47 -21.35
CA ASP A 23 20.30 -0.81 -22.48
C ASP A 23 19.91 -0.02 -23.73
N ARG A 24 18.61 -0.06 -24.09
CA ARG A 24 18.09 0.66 -25.25
C ARG A 24 18.21 2.18 -25.10
N PHE A 25 18.03 2.72 -23.90
CA PHE A 25 18.22 4.15 -23.62
C PHE A 25 19.68 4.56 -23.82
N LEU A 26 20.63 3.80 -23.26
CA LEU A 26 22.06 4.10 -23.37
C LEU A 26 22.54 3.98 -24.82
N ALA A 27 22.07 2.96 -25.56
CA ALA A 27 22.41 2.80 -26.98
C ALA A 27 21.97 4.01 -27.84
N LEU A 28 20.82 4.61 -27.52
CA LEU A 28 20.36 5.83 -28.18
C LEU A 28 21.09 7.08 -27.68
N ALA A 29 21.32 7.20 -26.36
CA ALA A 29 22.03 8.32 -25.76
C ALA A 29 23.50 8.40 -26.22
N CYS A 30 24.16 7.27 -26.49
CA CYS A 30 25.53 7.25 -27.02
C CYS A 30 25.64 7.78 -28.46
N ARG A 31 24.53 7.92 -29.20
CA ARG A 31 24.52 8.46 -30.57
C ARG A 31 24.37 9.98 -30.61
N ASP A 32 24.13 10.61 -29.47
CA ASP A 32 23.87 12.04 -29.33
C ASP A 32 24.83 12.62 -28.27
N GLU A 33 25.93 13.24 -28.73
CA GLU A 33 27.02 13.70 -27.85
C GLU A 33 26.66 14.96 -27.03
N ASP A 34 25.53 15.62 -27.30
CA ASP A 34 25.21 16.94 -26.73
C ASP A 34 24.23 16.92 -25.54
N LEU A 35 23.80 15.73 -25.09
CA LEU A 35 22.84 15.61 -23.99
C LEU A 35 23.51 15.75 -22.62
N SER A 36 23.18 16.85 -21.93
CA SER A 36 23.61 17.05 -20.54
C SER A 36 22.97 16.03 -19.58
N ASP A 37 23.67 15.69 -18.50
CA ASP A 37 23.17 14.79 -17.44
C ASP A 37 21.75 15.11 -16.96
N PRO A 38 21.36 16.38 -16.68
CA PRO A 38 20.00 16.70 -16.28
C PRO A 38 18.96 16.37 -17.36
N GLN A 39 19.30 16.57 -18.64
CA GLN A 39 18.41 16.22 -19.75
C GLN A 39 18.29 14.70 -19.88
N GLN A 40 19.39 13.96 -19.77
CA GLN A 40 19.36 12.50 -19.78
C GLN A 40 18.48 11.95 -18.64
N VAL A 41 18.58 12.52 -17.44
CA VAL A 41 17.70 12.16 -16.31
C VAL A 41 16.24 12.44 -16.64
N GLN A 42 15.91 13.62 -17.18
CA GLN A 42 14.54 13.98 -17.53
C GLN A 42 13.96 13.04 -18.59
N LEU A 43 14.70 12.75 -19.66
CA LEU A 43 14.25 11.81 -20.70
C LEU A 43 14.11 10.39 -20.14
N TYR A 44 15.07 9.94 -19.33
CA TYR A 44 15.02 8.61 -18.71
C TYR A 44 13.77 8.46 -17.82
N LEU A 45 13.49 9.44 -16.96
CA LEU A 45 12.28 9.46 -16.12
C LEU A 45 10.99 9.59 -16.95
N ALA A 46 11.03 10.32 -18.07
CA ALA A 46 9.88 10.48 -18.95
C ALA A 46 9.47 9.16 -19.60
N GLY A 47 10.43 8.26 -19.89
CA GLY A 47 10.17 6.94 -20.45
C GLY A 47 9.77 5.85 -19.43
N LEU A 48 9.91 6.10 -18.13
CA LEU A 48 9.43 5.20 -17.08
C LEU A 48 7.90 5.24 -16.96
N GLN A 49 7.29 4.09 -16.64
CA GLN A 49 5.86 3.95 -16.37
C GLN A 49 5.56 3.97 -14.86
N ASN A 50 4.34 4.32 -14.48
CA ASN A 50 3.87 4.21 -13.10
C ASN A 50 3.65 2.72 -12.72
N PRO A 51 3.85 2.34 -11.44
CA PRO A 51 4.22 3.18 -10.29
C PRO A 51 5.71 3.52 -10.21
N LEU A 52 6.55 2.84 -11.01
CA LEU A 52 8.00 2.96 -10.94
C LEU A 52 8.51 4.39 -11.12
N LYS A 53 7.94 5.15 -12.06
CA LYS A 53 8.29 6.56 -12.29
C LYS A 53 8.12 7.42 -11.04
N LEU A 54 7.06 7.21 -10.27
CA LEU A 54 6.78 7.96 -9.03
C LEU A 54 7.85 7.65 -7.98
N ASP A 55 8.10 6.36 -7.75
CA ASP A 55 9.09 5.91 -6.77
C ASP A 55 10.47 6.49 -7.05
N VAL A 56 10.91 6.47 -8.31
CA VAL A 56 12.20 7.03 -8.72
C VAL A 56 12.19 8.56 -8.62
N SER A 57 11.12 9.23 -9.06
CA SER A 57 11.01 10.69 -9.05
C SER A 57 11.02 11.27 -7.62
N LEU A 58 10.44 10.56 -6.64
CA LEU A 58 10.48 10.92 -5.23
C LEU A 58 11.90 10.97 -4.66
N ARG A 59 12.83 10.18 -5.21
CA ARG A 59 14.24 10.17 -4.79
C ARG A 59 15.05 11.33 -5.34
N LYS A 60 14.51 12.08 -6.32
CA LYS A 60 15.17 13.22 -6.97
C LYS A 60 16.61 12.88 -7.44
N PRO A 61 16.78 11.90 -8.35
CA PRO A 61 18.10 11.55 -8.86
C PRO A 61 18.77 12.75 -9.52
N LYS A 62 20.06 12.94 -9.27
CA LYS A 62 20.87 14.04 -9.80
C LYS A 62 21.73 13.63 -11.00
N SER A 63 21.85 12.33 -11.25
CA SER A 63 22.60 11.76 -12.38
C SER A 63 21.82 10.62 -13.03
N LEU A 64 22.14 10.33 -14.29
CA LEU A 64 21.53 9.20 -15.00
C LEU A 64 21.78 7.88 -14.27
N ASN A 65 22.99 7.70 -13.72
CA ASN A 65 23.34 6.50 -12.97
C ASN A 65 22.48 6.33 -11.70
N GLU A 66 22.22 7.41 -10.96
CA GLU A 66 21.28 7.36 -9.82
C GLU A 66 19.86 6.98 -10.27
N ALA A 67 19.38 7.55 -11.37
CA ALA A 67 18.05 7.23 -11.91
C ALA A 67 17.95 5.75 -12.32
N ILE A 68 18.98 5.19 -12.96
CA ILE A 68 19.08 3.77 -13.32
C ILE A 68 19.10 2.90 -12.06
N MET A 69 19.93 3.26 -11.08
CA MET A 69 20.05 2.53 -9.81
C MET A 69 18.69 2.46 -9.08
N PHE A 70 18.01 3.60 -8.91
CA PHE A 70 16.69 3.63 -8.28
C PHE A 70 15.66 2.84 -9.08
N ALA A 71 15.64 2.97 -10.41
CA ALA A 71 14.72 2.22 -11.26
C ALA A 71 14.91 0.70 -11.10
N ARG A 72 16.16 0.22 -11.03
CA ARG A 72 16.46 -1.20 -10.79
C ARG A 72 15.99 -1.66 -9.41
N ALA A 73 16.28 -0.88 -8.36
CA ALA A 73 15.89 -1.21 -6.99
C ALA A 73 14.36 -1.31 -6.83
N TYR A 74 13.62 -0.34 -7.38
CA TYR A 74 12.16 -0.34 -7.32
C TYR A 74 11.51 -1.33 -8.29
N GLY A 75 12.14 -1.59 -9.45
CA GLY A 75 11.69 -2.59 -10.42
C GLY A 75 11.71 -4.01 -9.84
N GLN A 76 12.72 -4.35 -9.04
CA GLN A 76 12.79 -5.64 -8.35
C GLN A 76 11.63 -5.82 -7.35
N ARG A 77 11.23 -4.75 -6.65
CA ARG A 77 10.10 -4.79 -5.71
C ARG A 77 8.77 -5.11 -6.39
N LEU A 78 8.59 -4.69 -7.65
CA LEU A 78 7.39 -4.99 -8.45
C LEU A 78 7.31 -6.44 -8.90
N LEU A 79 8.45 -7.13 -8.99
CA LEU A 79 8.53 -8.55 -9.38
C LEU A 79 8.41 -9.50 -8.17
N LEU A 80 8.61 -8.99 -6.96
CA LEU A 80 8.30 -9.75 -5.75
C LEU A 80 6.78 -9.96 -5.69
N PRO A 81 6.30 -11.18 -5.38
CA PRO A 81 4.89 -11.41 -5.16
C PRO A 81 4.43 -10.42 -4.08
N SER A 82 3.54 -9.52 -4.46
CA SER A 82 2.99 -8.51 -3.59
C SER A 82 2.39 -9.22 -2.37
N THR A 83 3.07 -9.20 -1.23
CA THR A 83 2.46 -9.51 0.07
C THR A 83 1.60 -8.33 0.54
N GLU A 84 1.18 -7.48 -0.39
CA GLU A 84 0.36 -6.32 -0.16
C GLU A 84 -0.92 -6.58 -0.95
N SER A 85 -1.86 -7.20 -0.22
CA SER A 85 -3.28 -7.12 -0.47
C SER A 85 -3.66 -5.65 -0.59
N VAL A 86 -3.56 -5.13 -1.80
CA VAL A 86 -4.24 -3.91 -2.21
C VAL A 86 -5.73 -4.17 -1.98
N SER A 87 -6.19 -3.70 -0.83
CA SER A 87 -7.59 -3.60 -0.49
C SER A 87 -8.31 -3.04 -1.71
N ASN A 88 -9.21 -3.84 -2.27
CA ASN A 88 -10.02 -3.45 -3.40
C ASN A 88 -11.07 -2.45 -2.87
N TRP A 89 -10.64 -1.20 -2.66
CA TRP A 89 -11.53 -0.09 -2.42
C TRP A 89 -12.36 0.05 -3.70
N HIS A 90 -13.68 0.02 -3.54
CA HIS A 90 -14.71 0.01 -4.59
C HIS A 90 -15.21 -1.39 -4.99
N THR A 91 -15.93 -2.02 -4.06
CA THR A 91 -17.18 -2.67 -4.43
C THR A 91 -18.20 -2.39 -3.34
N VAL A 92 -19.16 -1.53 -3.66
CA VAL A 92 -20.34 -1.28 -2.85
C VAL A 92 -21.08 -2.61 -2.70
N PRO A 93 -21.37 -3.10 -1.48
CA PRO A 93 -22.20 -4.30 -1.36
C PRO A 93 -23.62 -3.92 -1.76
N ARG A 94 -24.05 -4.44 -2.91
CA ARG A 94 -25.47 -4.57 -3.25
C ARG A 94 -26.10 -5.44 -2.17
N VAL A 95 -27.03 -4.88 -1.42
CA VAL A 95 -27.82 -5.56 -0.38
C VAL A 95 -28.48 -6.82 -0.97
N PRO A 96 -28.38 -8.01 -0.34
CA PRO A 96 -29.06 -9.20 -0.81
C PRO A 96 -30.48 -9.25 -0.22
N GLN A 97 -31.44 -9.56 -1.08
CA GLN A 97 -32.79 -9.95 -0.69
C GLN A 97 -32.75 -11.33 -0.05
N ALA A 98 -33.36 -11.44 1.12
CA ALA A 98 -33.42 -12.65 1.95
C ALA A 98 -34.03 -13.86 1.23
N THR A 99 -33.45 -15.04 1.45
CA THR A 99 -34.18 -16.28 1.75
C THR A 99 -33.23 -17.29 2.43
N ALA A 100 -33.81 -18.07 3.35
CA ALA A 100 -33.14 -18.99 4.25
C ALA A 100 -32.74 -20.33 3.61
N ALA A 101 -31.69 -20.96 4.13
CA ALA A 101 -31.65 -22.35 4.64
C ALA A 101 -30.26 -23.01 4.49
N ALA A 102 -29.79 -23.54 5.63
CA ALA A 102 -29.01 -24.77 5.86
C ALA A 102 -27.64 -25.04 5.16
N ALA A 103 -26.73 -25.53 6.03
CA ALA A 103 -25.59 -26.42 5.78
C ALA A 103 -24.26 -25.83 5.24
N SER A 104 -23.30 -25.68 6.16
CA SER A 104 -21.85 -25.84 5.95
C SER A 104 -21.54 -27.25 5.37
N PRO A 105 -20.39 -27.51 4.70
CA PRO A 105 -19.06 -27.10 5.20
C PRO A 105 -17.95 -26.84 4.15
N GLU A 106 -16.79 -26.41 4.67
CA GLU A 106 -15.44 -26.46 4.07
C GLU A 106 -15.21 -25.58 2.83
N GLY A 107 -14.19 -24.73 2.73
CA GLY A 107 -13.03 -24.48 3.56
C GLY A 107 -12.17 -23.54 2.73
N GLU A 108 -12.02 -22.30 3.16
CA GLU A 108 -11.01 -21.42 2.59
C GLU A 108 -10.17 -20.90 3.75
N LEU A 109 -9.01 -21.54 3.89
CA LEU A 109 -7.94 -21.11 4.78
C LEU A 109 -7.35 -19.81 4.22
N SER A 110 -8.15 -18.74 4.29
CA SER A 110 -7.62 -17.40 4.24
C SER A 110 -6.84 -17.21 5.53
N ALA A 111 -5.53 -16.98 5.41
CA ALA A 111 -4.67 -16.49 6.48
C ALA A 111 -5.04 -15.05 6.85
N SER A 112 -6.33 -14.80 7.11
CA SER A 112 -6.81 -13.59 7.75
C SER A 112 -6.25 -13.61 9.16
N MET A 113 -5.57 -12.53 9.54
CA MET A 113 -5.40 -12.22 10.95
C MET A 113 -6.76 -12.38 11.64
N PRO A 114 -6.86 -13.22 12.68
CA PRO A 114 -8.16 -13.53 13.25
C PRO A 114 -8.81 -12.21 13.74
N ARG A 115 -10.10 -12.04 13.45
CA ARG A 115 -10.84 -10.82 13.80
C ARG A 115 -11.58 -11.05 15.11
N ARG A 116 -11.57 -10.05 15.98
CA ARG A 116 -12.32 -10.08 17.24
C ARG A 116 -13.15 -8.80 17.36
N ARG A 117 -14.46 -8.96 17.49
CA ARG A 117 -15.38 -7.85 17.77
C ARG A 117 -15.40 -7.58 19.27
N LEU A 118 -15.33 -6.31 19.66
CA LEU A 118 -15.51 -5.86 21.04
C LEU A 118 -16.42 -4.64 21.04
N SER A 119 -17.50 -4.67 21.83
CA SER A 119 -18.31 -3.47 22.02
C SER A 119 -17.59 -2.44 22.91
N PRO A 120 -17.97 -1.15 22.83
CA PRO A 120 -17.48 -0.11 23.74
C PRO A 120 -17.61 -0.49 25.21
N ALA A 121 -18.76 -1.06 25.62
CA ALA A 121 -18.99 -1.55 26.97
C ALA A 121 -17.97 -2.63 27.37
N LYS A 122 -17.69 -3.58 26.47
CA LYS A 122 -16.70 -4.63 26.71
C LYS A 122 -15.28 -4.07 26.79
N MET A 123 -14.93 -3.11 25.94
CA MET A 123 -13.62 -2.43 26.03
C MET A 123 -13.45 -1.70 27.35
N GLN A 124 -14.47 -0.98 27.81
CA GLN A 124 -14.44 -0.27 29.08
C GLN A 124 -14.29 -1.25 30.26
N GLN A 125 -15.00 -2.37 30.24
CA GLN A 125 -14.84 -3.42 31.24
C GLN A 125 -13.41 -3.97 31.28
N ARG A 126 -12.79 -4.22 30.11
CA ARG A 126 -11.39 -4.69 30.05
C ARG A 126 -10.41 -3.66 30.54
N ARG A 127 -10.63 -2.37 30.26
CA ARG A 127 -9.83 -1.26 30.79
C ARG A 127 -9.90 -1.19 32.31
N GLN A 128 -11.10 -1.29 32.88
CA GLN A 128 -11.30 -1.30 34.35
C GLN A 128 -10.65 -2.51 35.02
N ALA A 129 -10.69 -3.68 34.36
CA ALA A 129 -10.02 -4.89 34.81
C ALA A 129 -8.52 -4.92 34.52
N GLY A 130 -7.98 -3.93 33.80
CA GLY A 130 -6.57 -3.85 33.41
C GLY A 130 -6.12 -4.99 32.48
N LEU A 131 -6.96 -5.48 31.57
CA LEU A 131 -6.68 -6.60 30.67
C LEU A 131 -6.24 -6.16 29.26
N CYS A 132 -5.36 -6.93 28.58
CA CYS A 132 -5.03 -6.73 27.15
C CYS A 132 -6.34 -6.79 26.36
N TYR A 133 -6.53 -5.92 25.36
CA TYR A 133 -7.73 -6.04 24.51
C TYR A 133 -7.69 -7.30 23.62
N ASN A 134 -6.50 -7.89 23.46
CA ASN A 134 -6.27 -9.01 22.56
C ASN A 134 -6.22 -10.40 23.24
N CYS A 135 -5.91 -10.46 24.54
CA CYS A 135 -5.93 -11.70 25.35
C CYS A 135 -6.36 -11.40 26.79
N ASP A 136 -6.70 -12.41 27.57
CA ASP A 136 -7.20 -12.28 28.95
C ASP A 136 -6.12 -12.11 30.02
N GLU A 137 -4.92 -11.66 29.64
CA GLU A 137 -3.82 -11.33 30.57
C GLU A 137 -3.83 -9.84 30.94
N LYS A 138 -3.19 -9.49 32.07
CA LYS A 138 -3.05 -8.09 32.52
C LYS A 138 -2.21 -7.28 31.53
N PHE A 139 -2.69 -6.09 31.17
CA PHE A 139 -1.97 -5.15 30.33
C PHE A 139 -1.03 -4.30 31.20
N VAL A 140 0.28 -4.48 30.99
CA VAL A 140 1.34 -3.71 31.65
C VAL A 140 2.28 -3.11 30.61
N PRO A 141 3.00 -2.01 30.90
CA PRO A 141 4.02 -1.49 30.00
C PRO A 141 5.02 -2.58 29.61
N GLY A 142 5.22 -2.79 28.30
CA GLY A 142 6.05 -3.87 27.76
C GLY A 142 5.33 -5.20 27.49
N HIS A 143 4.01 -5.28 27.71
CA HIS A 143 3.23 -6.47 27.39
C HIS A 143 3.28 -6.82 25.89
N ARG A 144 3.63 -8.07 25.57
CA ARG A 144 3.66 -8.63 24.21
C ARG A 144 2.60 -9.72 24.07
N CYS A 145 1.45 -9.35 23.51
CA CYS A 145 0.30 -10.22 23.33
C CYS A 145 0.68 -11.34 22.30
N LYS A 146 0.62 -12.63 22.68
CA LYS A 146 1.10 -13.80 21.88
C LYS A 146 0.34 -14.02 20.58
N ARG A 147 -0.94 -13.65 20.60
CA ARG A 147 -1.81 -13.57 19.43
C ARG A 147 -2.12 -12.10 19.29
N ILE A 148 -2.18 -11.60 18.06
CA ILE A 148 -2.67 -10.27 17.71
C ILE A 148 -3.88 -10.48 16.79
N PHE A 149 -4.97 -9.79 17.08
CA PHE A 149 -6.23 -9.82 16.33
C PHE A 149 -6.50 -8.41 15.80
N VAL A 150 -7.24 -8.32 14.68
CA VAL A 150 -7.84 -7.05 14.30
C VAL A 150 -9.06 -6.84 15.19
N LEU A 151 -9.04 -5.80 16.01
CA LEU A 151 -10.16 -5.43 16.88
C LEU A 151 -11.13 -4.53 16.12
N GLU A 152 -12.36 -4.99 15.99
CA GLU A 152 -13.46 -4.22 15.42
C GLU A 152 -14.37 -3.74 16.54
N VAL A 153 -14.52 -2.42 16.65
CA VAL A 153 -15.41 -1.79 17.62
C VAL A 153 -16.78 -1.70 17.02
N VAL A 154 -17.72 -2.48 17.55
CA VAL A 154 -19.12 -2.49 17.10
C VAL A 154 -19.94 -1.70 18.13
N PRO A 155 -20.68 -0.65 17.73
CA PRO A 155 -21.59 0.02 18.66
C PRO A 155 -22.62 -0.98 19.17
N ASP A 156 -23.05 -0.82 20.42
CA ASP A 156 -24.29 -1.46 20.85
C ASP A 156 -25.43 -0.66 20.19
N ASP A 157 -26.31 -1.33 19.43
CA ASP A 157 -27.46 -0.74 18.75
C ASP A 157 -28.57 -0.24 19.72
N ASP A 158 -28.25 -0.09 21.01
CA ASP A 158 -29.20 0.22 22.10
C ASP A 158 -28.91 1.56 22.83
N ASP A 159 -27.98 2.41 22.35
CA ASP A 159 -27.63 3.67 23.03
C ASP A 159 -27.88 4.93 22.17
N ASP A 160 -29.12 5.11 21.69
CA ASP A 160 -29.68 6.43 21.33
C ASP A 160 -30.09 7.22 22.58
N GLN A 161 -29.19 7.43 23.54
CA GLN A 161 -29.42 8.41 24.60
C GLN A 161 -28.12 8.93 25.25
N ALA A 162 -28.01 10.27 25.28
CA ALA A 162 -27.11 11.06 26.12
C ALA A 162 -25.69 11.34 25.61
N ILE A 163 -25.60 12.05 24.48
CA ILE A 163 -24.65 13.18 24.40
C ILE A 163 -25.12 14.22 25.43
N LYS A 164 -24.62 14.13 26.67
CA LYS A 164 -24.64 15.26 27.61
C LYS A 164 -23.22 15.77 27.73
N CYS A 165 -22.86 16.69 26.85
CA CYS A 165 -21.70 17.55 27.02
C CYS A 165 -21.83 18.23 28.39
N ILE A 166 -20.96 17.89 29.33
CA ILE A 166 -20.79 18.66 30.56
C ILE A 166 -19.70 19.69 30.26
N GLY A 167 -20.13 20.94 30.08
CA GLY A 167 -19.24 22.10 30.05
C GLY A 167 -18.52 22.25 31.39
N ALA A 168 -17.21 22.43 31.33
CA ALA A 168 -16.42 22.85 32.48
C ALA A 168 -16.56 24.37 32.63
N ALA A 169 -17.06 24.79 33.79
CA ALA A 169 -16.89 26.15 34.29
C ALA A 169 -15.42 26.39 34.64
N GLY A 170 -14.93 27.57 34.28
CA GLY A 170 -13.68 28.18 34.71
C GLY A 170 -13.79 29.67 34.50
#